data_AF-A0A8C4QIM9-F1
#
_entry.id   AF-A0A8C4QIM9-F1
#
_cell.length_a   1.000
_cell.length_b   1.000
_cell.length_c   1.000
_cell.angle_alpha   90.00
_cell.angle_beta   90.00
_cell.angle_gamma   90.00
#
_symmetry.space_group_name_H-M   'P 1'
#
loop_
_entity.id
_entity.type
_entity.pdbx_description
1 polymer ?
#
loop_
_entity_poly.entity_id
_entity_poly.type
_entity_poly.pdbx_seq_one_letter_code
_entity_poly.pdbx_strand_id
1 'polypeptide(L)'
;MNTRGVWHLMAMSRVCIGTHSGTFHCDELLACSLLRCLPRYRDAEIVRTRDPELLAACDVVVDVGAEYDPSRHRYDHHQRDFSESMNSLWPSKPWKTKLSSAGLIFLHFGEQVLASILEVSPKDLRLPTLFNKVTSITLAFSHGFLKRKMVLSNCGSGVPPSPRPPPTCLKTANDGRPVDAVRNQRKWRQLTEIPEYFNGNL
;
A
#
# COMPACT_ATOMS: atom_id res chain seq x y z
N MET A 1 -8.50 -47.24 -10.26
CA MET A 1 -7.86 -46.18 -9.46
C MET A 1 -6.78 -45.52 -10.30
N ASN A 2 -7.01 -44.30 -10.79
CA ASN A 2 -5.99 -43.49 -11.47
C ASN A 2 -6.08 -42.07 -10.93
N THR A 3 -5.24 -41.73 -9.95
CA THR A 3 -5.20 -40.44 -9.24
C THR A 3 -4.29 -39.42 -9.91
N ARG A 4 -3.87 -39.65 -11.16
CA ARG A 4 -2.94 -38.77 -11.88
C ARG A 4 -3.62 -37.61 -12.65
N GLY A 5 -4.95 -37.54 -12.63
CA GLY A 5 -5.73 -36.51 -13.34
C GLY A 5 -6.26 -35.35 -12.48
N VAL A 6 -6.02 -35.33 -11.17
CA VAL A 6 -6.67 -34.36 -10.26
C VAL A 6 -5.74 -33.20 -9.85
N TRP A 7 -4.43 -33.34 -10.03
CA TRP A 7 -3.46 -32.34 -9.57
C TRP A 7 -3.29 -31.14 -10.52
N HIS A 8 -3.77 -31.23 -11.76
CA HIS A 8 -3.66 -30.13 -12.73
C HIS A 8 -4.79 -29.09 -12.59
N LEU A 9 -5.78 -29.34 -11.73
CA LEU A 9 -6.93 -28.44 -11.52
C LEU A 9 -6.88 -27.67 -10.18
N MET A 10 -5.74 -27.67 -9.46
CA MET A 10 -5.58 -26.98 -8.17
C MET A 10 -4.37 -26.05 -8.09
N ALA A 11 -3.90 -25.53 -9.23
CA ALA A 11 -3.09 -24.31 -9.25
C ALA A 11 -3.96 -23.17 -9.79
N MET A 12 -5.00 -22.80 -9.04
CA MET A 12 -5.53 -21.44 -9.20
C MET A 12 -4.35 -20.51 -8.90
N SER A 13 -3.85 -19.81 -9.91
CA SER A 13 -2.86 -18.76 -9.75
C SER A 13 -3.28 -17.91 -8.56
N ARG A 14 -2.49 -17.91 -7.48
CA ARG A 14 -2.82 -17.10 -6.32
C ARG A 14 -2.89 -15.65 -6.76
N VAL A 15 -3.95 -14.96 -6.35
CA VAL A 15 -4.10 -13.53 -6.61
C VAL A 15 -2.85 -12.80 -6.12
N CYS A 16 -2.33 -11.86 -6.88
CA CYS A 16 -1.04 -11.25 -6.61
C CYS A 16 -1.11 -9.72 -6.52
N ILE A 17 -0.49 -9.16 -5.48
CA ILE A 17 -0.29 -7.73 -5.28
C ILE A 17 1.19 -7.41 -5.51
N GLY A 18 1.50 -6.68 -6.58
CA GLY A 18 2.85 -6.20 -6.89
C GLY A 18 3.17 -4.90 -6.17
N THR A 19 4.37 -4.79 -5.58
CA THR A 19 4.89 -3.53 -5.03
C THR A 19 6.42 -3.45 -5.10
N HIS A 20 7.02 -2.30 -4.80
CA HIS A 20 8.45 -2.11 -4.95
C HIS A 20 9.29 -3.00 -4.01
N SER A 21 10.50 -3.36 -4.43
CA SER A 21 11.46 -4.12 -3.62
C SER A 21 12.33 -3.25 -2.68
N GLY A 22 12.07 -1.94 -2.57
CA GLY A 22 12.83 -0.99 -1.75
C GLY A 22 12.58 -1.08 -0.25
N THR A 23 13.06 -0.06 0.49
CA THR A 23 12.73 0.11 1.91
C THR A 23 11.22 0.17 2.10
N PHE A 24 10.73 -0.35 3.21
CA PHE A 24 9.32 -0.31 3.53
C PHE A 24 8.87 1.13 3.79
N HIS A 25 7.86 1.59 3.07
CA HIS A 25 7.14 2.81 3.40
C HIS A 25 5.77 2.47 4.00
N CYS A 26 5.15 3.45 4.64
CA CYS A 26 3.80 3.27 5.17
C CYS A 26 2.77 3.16 4.04
N ASP A 27 3.08 3.71 2.86
CA ASP A 27 2.13 3.82 1.76
C ASP A 27 1.80 2.45 1.15
N GLU A 28 2.81 1.69 0.72
CA GLU A 28 2.57 0.37 0.14
C GLU A 28 2.10 -0.64 1.19
N LEU A 29 2.56 -0.50 2.44
CA LEU A 29 2.07 -1.30 3.56
C LEU A 29 0.57 -1.09 3.76
N LEU A 30 0.12 0.16 3.86
CA LEU A 30 -1.30 0.48 4.05
C LEU A 30 -2.12 0.08 2.83
N ALA A 31 -1.63 0.32 1.60
CA ALA A 31 -2.30 -0.10 0.38
C ALA A 31 -2.53 -1.62 0.33
N CYS A 32 -1.51 -2.42 0.64
CA CYS A 32 -1.62 -3.88 0.69
C CYS A 32 -2.60 -4.32 1.79
N SER A 33 -2.51 -3.75 2.99
CA SER A 33 -3.42 -4.10 4.09
C SER A 33 -4.88 -3.78 3.78
N LEU A 34 -5.18 -2.63 3.18
CA LEU A 34 -6.53 -2.26 2.74
C LEU A 34 -7.07 -3.25 1.71
N LEU A 35 -6.26 -3.62 0.71
CA LEU A 35 -6.65 -4.62 -0.29
C LEU A 35 -6.95 -5.97 0.38
N ARG A 36 -6.10 -6.44 1.30
CA ARG A 36 -6.28 -7.72 2.01
C ARG A 36 -7.50 -7.76 2.94
N CYS A 37 -8.12 -6.62 3.27
CA CYS A 37 -9.44 -6.63 3.91
C CYS A 37 -10.51 -7.22 2.98
N LEU A 38 -10.35 -7.11 1.66
CA LEU A 38 -11.34 -7.58 0.70
C LEU A 38 -11.24 -9.10 0.47
N PRO A 39 -12.38 -9.82 0.31
CA PRO A 39 -12.37 -11.26 0.05
C PRO A 39 -11.50 -11.70 -1.12
N ARG A 40 -11.46 -10.92 -2.21
CA ARG A 40 -10.66 -11.24 -3.41
C ARG A 40 -9.16 -11.28 -3.12
N TYR A 41 -8.66 -10.41 -2.25
CA TYR A 41 -7.22 -10.26 -2.00
C TYR A 41 -6.79 -10.75 -0.62
N ARG A 42 -7.70 -11.32 0.19
CA ARG A 42 -7.44 -11.78 1.56
C ARG A 42 -6.15 -12.58 1.71
N ASP A 43 -5.99 -13.55 0.81
CA ASP A 43 -4.84 -14.46 0.76
C ASP A 43 -3.91 -14.17 -0.41
N ALA A 44 -3.96 -12.95 -0.95
CA ALA A 44 -3.12 -12.57 -2.08
C ALA A 44 -1.63 -12.61 -1.72
N GLU A 45 -0.83 -13.10 -2.65
CA GLU A 45 0.61 -13.09 -2.54
C GLU A 45 1.15 -11.67 -2.78
N ILE A 46 2.03 -11.21 -1.89
CA ILE A 46 2.72 -9.92 -2.06
C ILE A 46 4.02 -10.17 -2.82
N VAL A 47 4.08 -9.73 -4.07
CA VAL A 47 5.28 -9.79 -4.90
C VAL A 47 6.01 -8.46 -4.83
N ARG A 48 7.25 -8.50 -4.33
CA ARG A 48 8.10 -7.31 -4.17
C ARG A 48 9.19 -7.26 -5.23
N THR A 49 9.01 -6.41 -6.22
CA THR A 49 9.88 -6.33 -7.38
C THR A 49 9.82 -4.94 -8.04
N ARG A 50 10.76 -4.68 -8.95
CA ARG A 50 10.68 -3.56 -9.92
C ARG A 50 10.73 -4.08 -11.36
N ASP A 51 10.72 -5.39 -11.53
CA ASP A 51 10.71 -6.03 -12.84
C ASP A 51 9.33 -5.82 -13.50
N PRO A 52 9.26 -5.10 -14.62
CA PRO A 52 7.99 -4.79 -15.29
C PRO A 52 7.25 -6.04 -15.77
N GLU A 53 7.94 -7.14 -16.12
CA GLU A 53 7.29 -8.37 -16.57
C GLU A 53 6.56 -9.07 -15.42
N LEU A 54 7.20 -9.13 -14.25
CA LEU A 54 6.58 -9.66 -13.04
C LEU A 54 5.43 -8.78 -12.54
N LEU A 55 5.57 -7.45 -12.64
CA LEU A 55 4.49 -6.51 -12.30
C LEU A 55 3.31 -6.62 -13.27
N ALA A 56 3.56 -6.87 -14.56
CA ALA A 56 2.50 -7.09 -15.55
C ALA A 56 1.66 -8.34 -15.23
N ALA A 57 2.28 -9.37 -14.66
CA ALA A 57 1.59 -10.60 -14.23
C ALA A 57 0.77 -10.44 -12.94
N CYS A 58 0.93 -9.36 -12.17
CA CYS A 58 0.19 -9.12 -10.94
C CYS A 58 -1.25 -8.64 -11.22
N ASP A 59 -2.21 -9.11 -10.41
CA ASP A 59 -3.62 -8.68 -10.47
C ASP A 59 -3.79 -7.19 -10.14
N VAL A 60 -3.00 -6.69 -9.19
CA VAL A 60 -2.99 -5.29 -8.77
C VAL A 60 -1.55 -4.88 -8.44
N VAL A 61 -1.19 -3.65 -8.78
CA VAL A 61 0.15 -3.10 -8.51
C VAL A 61 0.01 -1.78 -7.77
N VAL A 62 0.78 -1.61 -6.70
CA VAL A 62 0.77 -0.43 -5.83
C VAL A 62 2.18 0.10 -5.62
N ASP A 63 2.32 1.43 -5.62
CA ASP A 63 3.56 2.13 -5.26
C ASP A 63 4.78 1.81 -6.13
N VAL A 64 4.56 1.26 -7.32
CA VAL A 64 5.59 0.92 -8.30
C VAL A 64 4.99 0.82 -9.71
N GLY A 65 5.83 1.03 -10.72
CA GLY A 65 5.46 0.85 -12.13
C GLY A 65 5.23 2.15 -12.90
N ALA A 66 5.25 3.30 -12.21
CA ALA A 66 5.05 4.63 -12.77
C ALA A 66 3.74 4.75 -13.59
N GLU A 67 2.69 4.04 -13.18
CA GLU A 67 1.41 3.97 -13.89
C GLU A 67 0.23 4.10 -12.93
N TYR A 68 -0.70 4.99 -13.27
CA TYR A 68 -2.01 5.07 -12.64
C TYR A 68 -3.07 4.72 -13.68
N ASP A 69 -3.64 3.53 -13.55
CA ASP A 69 -4.70 3.02 -14.41
C ASP A 69 -5.66 2.16 -13.56
N PRO A 70 -6.80 2.72 -13.12
CA PRO A 70 -7.79 1.97 -12.35
C PRO A 70 -8.38 0.77 -13.08
N SER A 71 -8.46 0.82 -14.42
CA SER A 71 -9.04 -0.27 -15.23
C SER A 71 -8.15 -1.50 -15.24
N ARG A 72 -6.84 -1.30 -15.09
CA ARG A 72 -5.82 -2.35 -14.98
C ARG A 72 -5.31 -2.53 -13.55
N HIS A 73 -5.95 -1.90 -12.56
CA HIS A 73 -5.53 -1.93 -11.16
C HIS A 73 -4.05 -1.57 -10.95
N ARG A 74 -3.60 -0.47 -11.57
CA ARG A 74 -2.27 0.12 -11.39
C ARG A 74 -2.42 1.40 -10.59
N TYR A 75 -1.83 1.43 -9.40
CA TYR A 75 -2.01 2.50 -8.42
C TYR A 75 -0.66 3.00 -7.93
N ASP A 76 0.12 3.56 -8.85
CA ASP A 76 1.34 4.30 -8.54
C ASP A 76 1.14 5.81 -8.70
N HIS A 77 1.86 6.58 -7.90
CA HIS A 77 1.77 8.04 -7.81
C HIS A 77 3.12 8.75 -8.05
N HIS A 78 4.19 7.98 -8.33
CA HIS A 78 5.56 8.46 -8.52
C HIS A 78 5.82 9.16 -9.87
N GLN A 79 4.84 9.23 -10.77
CA GLN A 79 4.98 9.92 -12.04
C GLN A 79 5.19 11.42 -11.79
N ARG A 80 6.09 12.03 -12.56
CA ARG A 80 6.42 13.45 -12.44
C ARG A 80 5.16 14.33 -12.54
N ASP A 81 4.28 13.98 -13.48
CA ASP A 81 3.09 14.76 -13.81
C ASP A 81 1.84 14.29 -13.04
N PHE A 82 1.98 13.29 -12.17
CA PHE A 82 0.86 12.83 -11.35
C PHE A 82 0.44 13.96 -10.41
N SER A 83 -0.80 14.41 -10.54
CA SER A 83 -1.36 15.50 -9.74
C SER A 83 -2.78 15.19 -9.25
N GLU A 84 -3.19 13.92 -9.38
CA GLU A 84 -4.54 13.50 -9.03
C GLU A 84 -4.80 13.60 -7.53
N SER A 85 -6.03 14.01 -7.22
CA SER A 85 -6.59 14.16 -5.89
C SER A 85 -7.96 13.49 -5.84
N MET A 86 -8.54 13.36 -4.65
CA MET A 86 -9.91 12.85 -4.55
C MET A 86 -10.90 13.68 -5.36
N ASN A 87 -10.72 15.01 -5.36
CA ASN A 87 -11.59 15.92 -6.08
C ASN A 87 -11.42 15.83 -7.61
N SER A 88 -10.21 15.66 -8.14
CA SER A 88 -10.02 15.55 -9.59
C SER A 88 -10.60 14.24 -10.14
N LEU A 89 -10.47 13.15 -9.39
CA LEU A 89 -10.98 11.82 -9.77
C LEU A 89 -12.45 11.62 -9.39
N TRP A 90 -12.94 12.31 -8.36
CA TRP A 90 -14.32 12.29 -7.90
C TRP A 90 -14.80 13.73 -7.58
N PRO A 91 -15.29 14.48 -8.59
CA PRO A 91 -15.58 15.92 -8.48
C PRO A 91 -16.52 16.34 -7.36
N SER A 92 -17.39 15.44 -6.88
CA SER A 92 -18.28 15.71 -5.74
C SER A 92 -17.57 15.82 -4.38
N LYS A 93 -16.33 15.33 -4.27
CA LYS A 93 -15.56 15.33 -3.03
C LYS A 93 -14.70 16.59 -2.94
N PRO A 94 -14.55 17.23 -1.76
CA PRO A 94 -13.88 18.53 -1.64
C PRO A 94 -12.35 18.45 -1.55
N TRP A 95 -11.76 17.26 -1.39
CA TRP A 95 -10.35 17.11 -1.02
C TRP A 95 -9.40 17.18 -2.21
N LYS A 96 -8.53 18.18 -2.20
CA LYS A 96 -7.57 18.47 -3.29
C LYS A 96 -6.12 18.04 -2.96
N THR A 97 -5.94 17.27 -1.90
CA THR A 97 -4.61 16.75 -1.55
C THR A 97 -4.22 15.68 -2.56
N LYS A 98 -3.01 15.76 -3.11
CA LYS A 98 -2.45 14.75 -4.02
C LYS A 98 -2.47 13.38 -3.34
N LEU A 99 -2.95 12.36 -4.05
CA LEU A 99 -3.08 11.01 -3.50
C LEU A 99 -1.74 10.27 -3.51
N SER A 100 -1.56 9.44 -2.48
CA SER A 100 -0.54 8.38 -2.44
C SER A 100 -1.12 7.07 -2.98
N SER A 101 -0.32 6.01 -3.08
CA SER A 101 -0.79 4.69 -3.52
C SER A 101 -1.90 4.16 -2.60
N ALA A 102 -1.75 4.27 -1.27
CA ALA A 102 -2.82 3.92 -0.33
C ALA A 102 -4.06 4.82 -0.48
N GLY A 103 -3.86 6.10 -0.76
CA GLY A 103 -4.96 7.03 -1.05
C GLY A 103 -5.76 6.62 -2.29
N LEU A 104 -5.08 6.14 -3.35
CA LEU A 104 -5.71 5.63 -4.55
C LEU A 104 -6.46 4.32 -4.29
N ILE A 105 -5.87 3.40 -3.53
CA ILE A 105 -6.58 2.19 -3.09
C ILE A 105 -7.84 2.55 -2.30
N PHE A 106 -7.75 3.48 -1.34
CA PHE A 106 -8.91 3.89 -0.57
C PHE A 106 -9.94 4.60 -1.45
N LEU A 107 -9.55 5.41 -2.44
CA LEU A 107 -10.49 6.04 -3.37
C LEU A 107 -11.33 5.00 -4.12
N HIS A 108 -10.69 3.95 -4.66
CA HIS A 108 -11.36 2.97 -5.52
C HIS A 108 -12.05 1.83 -4.75
N PHE A 109 -11.53 1.47 -3.58
CA PHE A 109 -11.99 0.31 -2.81
C PHE A 109 -12.49 0.66 -1.41
N GLY A 110 -12.36 1.91 -0.96
CA GLY A 110 -12.56 2.28 0.45
C GLY A 110 -13.95 1.94 0.99
N GLU A 111 -15.02 2.13 0.21
CA GLU A 111 -16.37 1.73 0.66
C GLU A 111 -16.49 0.20 0.83
N GLN A 112 -15.89 -0.58 -0.06
CA GLN A 112 -15.86 -2.05 0.07
C GLN A 112 -15.00 -2.50 1.24
N VAL A 113 -13.87 -1.82 1.47
CA VAL A 113 -12.99 -2.08 2.62
C VAL A 113 -13.74 -1.79 3.92
N LEU A 114 -14.42 -0.65 4.01
CA LEU A 114 -15.22 -0.29 5.19
C LEU A 114 -16.36 -1.29 5.41
N ALA A 115 -17.04 -1.72 4.34
CA ALA A 115 -18.08 -2.75 4.44
C ALA A 115 -17.52 -4.06 4.98
N SER A 116 -16.34 -4.48 4.50
CA SER A 116 -15.70 -5.71 4.93
C SER A 116 -15.17 -5.65 6.36
N ILE A 117 -14.63 -4.50 6.81
CA ILE A 117 -14.14 -4.33 8.18
C ILE A 117 -15.31 -4.30 9.18
N LEU A 118 -16.42 -3.67 8.82
CA LEU A 118 -17.60 -3.56 9.68
C LEU A 118 -18.56 -4.76 9.58
N GLU A 119 -18.24 -5.73 8.71
CA GLU A 119 -19.09 -6.89 8.43
C GLU A 119 -20.53 -6.52 8.04
N VAL A 120 -20.69 -5.42 7.29
CA VAL A 120 -22.00 -4.95 6.80
C VAL A 120 -22.16 -5.22 5.31
N SER A 121 -23.41 -5.16 4.85
CA SER A 121 -23.71 -5.24 3.43
C SER A 121 -22.98 -4.15 2.65
N PRO A 122 -22.39 -4.45 1.46
CA PRO A 122 -21.83 -3.44 0.57
C PRO A 122 -22.84 -2.38 0.08
N LYS A 123 -24.14 -2.60 0.32
CA LYS A 123 -25.22 -1.66 0.01
C LYS A 123 -25.66 -0.82 1.22
N ASP A 124 -24.97 -0.92 2.35
CA ASP A 124 -25.29 -0.12 3.54
C ASP A 124 -25.15 1.37 3.24
N LEU A 125 -26.25 2.12 3.41
CA LEU A 125 -26.36 3.54 3.07
C LEU A 125 -25.44 4.44 3.92
N ARG A 126 -24.86 3.92 5.01
CA ARG A 126 -23.93 4.65 5.86
C ARG A 126 -22.51 4.66 5.30
N LEU A 127 -22.15 3.74 4.40
CA LEU A 127 -20.79 3.60 3.86
C LEU A 127 -20.27 4.89 3.20
N PRO A 128 -21.02 5.60 2.35
CA PRO A 128 -20.54 6.86 1.75
C PRO A 128 -20.27 7.94 2.81
N THR A 129 -21.10 7.99 3.87
CA THR A 129 -20.91 8.92 4.98
C THR A 129 -19.66 8.58 5.78
N LEU A 130 -19.46 7.30 6.08
CA LEU A 130 -18.29 6.83 6.81
C LEU A 130 -17.01 7.05 6.02
N PHE A 131 -17.02 6.73 4.74
CA PHE A 131 -15.95 6.99 3.80
C PHE A 131 -15.51 8.47 3.83
N ASN A 132 -16.48 9.39 3.79
CA ASN A 132 -16.19 10.82 3.88
C ASN A 132 -15.58 11.21 5.23
N LYS A 133 -16.09 10.67 6.33
CA LYS A 133 -15.55 10.93 7.68
C LYS A 133 -14.13 10.42 7.83
N VAL A 134 -13.87 9.17 7.43
CA VAL A 134 -12.52 8.56 7.47
C VAL A 134 -11.56 9.38 6.61
N THR A 135 -11.94 9.71 5.37
CA THR A 135 -11.10 10.53 4.48
C THR A 135 -10.79 11.90 5.10
N SER A 136 -11.79 12.55 5.69
CA SER A 136 -11.62 13.86 6.34
C SER A 136 -10.67 13.80 7.53
N ILE A 137 -10.80 12.78 8.38
CA ILE A 137 -9.95 12.56 9.53
C ILE A 137 -8.51 12.30 9.10
N THR A 138 -8.30 11.38 8.15
CA THR A 138 -6.98 11.05 7.60
C THR A 138 -6.29 12.30 7.05
N LEU A 139 -6.99 13.11 6.26
CA LEU A 139 -6.43 14.33 5.71
C LEU A 139 -6.18 15.42 6.76
N ALA A 140 -7.01 15.52 7.79
CA ALA A 140 -6.77 16.46 8.89
C ALA A 140 -5.45 16.14 9.63
N PHE A 141 -5.16 14.85 9.85
CA PHE A 141 -3.87 14.42 10.40
C PHE A 141 -2.72 14.71 9.44
N SER A 142 -2.87 14.41 8.14
CA SER A 142 -1.85 14.70 7.13
C SER A 142 -1.56 16.20 7.02
N HIS A 143 -2.59 17.05 7.03
CA HIS A 143 -2.46 18.52 6.97
C HIS A 143 -1.82 19.07 8.24
N GLY A 144 -2.20 18.57 9.41
CA GLY A 144 -1.55 18.93 10.67
C GLY A 144 -0.05 18.62 10.66
N PHE A 145 0.33 17.48 10.07
CA PHE A 145 1.71 17.08 9.90
C PHE A 145 2.45 17.91 8.84
N LEU A 146 1.84 18.15 7.67
CA LEU A 146 2.39 18.97 6.58
C LEU A 146 2.62 20.40 7.02
N LYS A 147 1.66 21.02 7.72
CA LYS A 147 1.83 22.36 8.28
C LYS A 147 2.99 22.43 9.26
N ARG A 148 3.17 21.41 10.12
CA ARG A 148 4.32 21.34 11.05
C ARG A 148 5.66 21.16 10.32
N LYS A 149 5.72 20.31 9.27
CA LYS A 149 6.92 20.19 8.43
C LYS A 149 7.27 21.50 7.73
N MET A 150 6.28 22.24 7.23
CA MET A 150 6.50 23.55 6.59
C MET A 150 7.00 24.60 7.59
N VAL A 151 6.48 24.60 8.83
CA VAL A 151 7.02 25.45 9.92
C VAL A 151 8.46 25.09 10.24
N LEU A 152 8.78 23.80 10.37
CA LEU A 152 10.15 23.35 10.64
C LEU A 152 11.12 23.62 9.47
N SER A 153 10.64 23.56 8.22
CA SER A 153 11.41 23.93 7.04
C SER A 153 11.65 25.43 6.94
N ASN A 154 10.74 26.27 7.44
CA ASN A 154 10.90 27.73 7.49
C ASN A 154 11.71 28.18 8.72
N CYS A 155 11.87 27.32 9.73
CA CYS A 155 12.83 27.50 10.82
C CYS A 155 14.19 26.88 10.44
N GLY A 156 14.84 27.42 9.42
CA GLY A 156 16.11 26.87 8.93
C GLY A 156 17.11 27.91 8.42
N SER A 157 17.83 28.57 9.33
CA SER A 157 19.25 28.93 9.09
C SER A 157 19.95 29.25 10.40
N GLY A 158 20.54 28.24 11.04
CA GLY A 158 21.38 28.44 12.23
C GLY A 158 22.07 27.21 12.81
N VAL A 159 22.06 26.06 12.12
CA VAL A 159 22.79 24.87 12.60
C VAL A 159 24.09 24.73 11.80
N PRO A 160 25.26 24.86 12.43
CA PRO A 160 26.54 24.64 11.75
C PRO A 160 26.68 23.15 11.36
N PRO A 161 27.40 22.85 10.27
CA PRO A 161 27.52 21.49 9.77
C PRO A 161 28.25 20.60 10.79
N SER A 162 27.69 19.42 11.06
CA SER A 162 28.33 18.39 11.88
C SER A 162 29.57 17.83 11.17
N PRO A 163 30.65 17.49 11.91
CA PRO A 163 31.85 16.92 11.32
C PRO A 163 31.56 15.55 10.69
N ARG A 164 32.19 15.30 9.53
CA ARG A 164 32.11 14.02 8.80
C ARG A 164 32.72 12.89 9.65
N PRO A 165 32.07 11.72 9.76
CA PRO A 165 32.69 10.56 10.38
C PRO A 165 33.83 10.02 9.50
N PRO A 166 34.89 9.42 10.10
CA PRO A 166 36.01 8.85 9.37
C PRO A 166 35.59 7.64 8.54
N PRO A 167 36.34 7.32 7.46
CA PRO A 167 35.99 6.22 6.57
C PRO A 167 36.11 4.89 7.32
N THR A 168 34.99 4.22 7.54
CA THR A 168 34.97 2.85 8.05
C THR A 168 35.21 1.89 6.88
N CYS A 169 36.29 1.13 7.00
CA CYS A 169 36.71 0.07 6.10
C CYS A 169 35.61 -1.01 6.01
N LEU A 170 34.95 -1.10 4.85
CA LEU A 170 34.10 -2.23 4.49
C LEU A 170 34.99 -3.46 4.28
N LYS A 171 34.98 -4.40 5.23
CA LYS A 171 35.35 -5.79 4.94
C LYS A 171 34.17 -6.45 4.24
N THR A 172 34.43 -6.91 3.03
CA THR A 172 33.54 -7.75 2.23
C THR A 172 33.30 -9.07 2.96
N ALA A 173 32.02 -9.43 3.16
CA ALA A 173 31.63 -10.82 3.39
C ALA A 173 31.02 -11.33 2.10
N ASN A 174 31.78 -12.22 1.46
CA ASN A 174 31.46 -12.89 0.23
C ASN A 174 30.87 -14.25 0.60
N ASP A 175 29.56 -14.35 0.77
CA ASP A 175 28.87 -15.64 0.81
C ASP A 175 27.47 -15.53 0.18
N GLY A 176 27.40 -15.79 -1.12
CA GLY A 176 26.19 -15.72 -1.94
C GLY A 176 25.06 -16.67 -1.51
N ARG A 177 24.35 -16.32 -0.43
CA ARG A 177 23.07 -16.93 -0.04
C ARG A 177 22.01 -15.83 0.11
N PRO A 178 20.76 -16.04 -0.37
CA PRO A 178 19.72 -15.01 -0.33
C PRO A 178 19.11 -14.94 1.08
N VAL A 179 19.77 -14.22 1.99
CA VAL A 179 19.30 -13.99 3.36
C VAL A 179 18.26 -12.87 3.48
N ASP A 180 18.18 -11.98 2.49
CA ASP A 180 17.31 -10.79 2.56
C ASP A 180 15.86 -11.05 2.13
N ALA A 181 15.62 -11.96 1.20
CA ALA A 181 14.26 -12.25 0.71
C ALA A 181 13.40 -12.94 1.78
N VAL A 182 13.95 -13.96 2.46
CA VAL A 182 13.24 -14.77 3.46
C VAL A 182 12.99 -13.98 4.76
N ARG A 183 13.96 -13.17 5.20
CA ARG A 183 13.80 -12.30 6.38
C ARG A 183 12.75 -11.23 6.17
N ASN A 184 12.71 -10.62 4.98
CA ASN A 184 11.72 -9.61 4.65
C ASN A 184 10.31 -10.23 4.55
N GLN A 185 10.16 -11.42 3.98
CA GLN A 185 8.85 -12.08 3.88
C GLN A 185 8.24 -12.46 5.24
N ARG A 186 9.06 -12.84 6.24
CA ARG A 186 8.56 -13.04 7.62
C ARG A 186 8.08 -11.75 8.27
N LYS A 187 8.81 -10.64 8.07
CA LYS A 187 8.41 -9.31 8.58
C LYS A 187 7.12 -8.82 7.93
N TRP A 188 6.89 -9.14 6.65
CA TRP A 188 5.63 -8.87 5.93
C TRP A 188 4.42 -9.55 6.54
N ARG A 189 4.52 -10.85 6.88
CA ARG A 189 3.40 -11.58 7.50
C ARG A 189 2.98 -10.92 8.82
N GLN A 190 3.93 -10.57 9.67
CA GLN A 190 3.66 -9.89 10.94
C GLN A 190 3.04 -8.49 10.79
N LEU A 191 3.32 -7.76 9.70
CA LEU A 191 2.82 -6.40 9.49
C LEU A 191 1.46 -6.33 8.78
N THR A 192 1.02 -7.43 8.16
CA THR A 192 -0.20 -7.49 7.35
C THR A 192 -1.25 -8.47 7.88
N GLU A 193 -0.93 -9.23 8.92
CA GLU A 193 -1.93 -9.91 9.73
C GLU A 193 -2.76 -8.85 10.47
N ILE A 194 -4.05 -8.75 10.13
CA ILE A 194 -5.00 -7.94 10.89
C ILE A 194 -5.10 -8.60 12.27
N PRO A 195 -4.73 -7.90 13.36
CA PRO A 195 -4.88 -8.46 14.69
C PRO A 195 -6.35 -8.82 14.95
N GLU A 196 -6.63 -9.95 15.61
CA GLU A 196 -7.99 -10.43 15.95
C GLU A 196 -8.82 -9.48 16.84
N TYR A 197 -8.29 -8.30 17.20
CA TYR A 197 -8.95 -7.29 18.03
C TYR A 197 -10.29 -6.77 17.50
N PHE A 198 -10.64 -7.05 16.23
CA PHE A 198 -11.93 -6.65 15.64
C PHE A 198 -13.03 -7.72 15.69
N ASN A 199 -12.75 -8.93 16.21
CA ASN A 199 -13.77 -9.99 16.41
C ASN A 199 -14.57 -9.86 17.71
N GLY A 200 -14.54 -8.69 18.37
CA GLY A 200 -15.35 -8.42 19.55
C GLY A 200 -16.74 -7.95 19.15
N ASN A 201 -17.77 -8.77 19.43
CA ASN A 201 -19.19 -8.42 19.31
C ASN A 201 -19.46 -6.99 19.82
N LEU A 202 -19.90 -6.11 18.91
CA LEU A 202 -20.66 -4.90 19.23
C LEU A 202 -22.15 -5.24 19.30
#